data_AF-A0A954L652-F1
#
_entry.id   AF-A0A954L652-F1
#
_cell.length_a   1.000
_cell.length_b   1.000
_cell.length_c   1.000
_cell.angle_alpha   90.00
_cell.angle_beta   90.00
_cell.angle_gamma   90.00
#
_symmetry.space_group_name_H-M   'P 1'
#
loop_
_entity.id
_entity.type
_entity.pdbx_description
1 polymer ?
#
loop_
_entity_poly.entity_id
_entity_poly.type
_entity_poly.pdbx_seq_one_letter_code
_entity_poly.pdbx_strand_id
1 'polypeptide(L)'
;MANDPNLRLSDREVASMFAADTDAQRYPPILTLEEAADLLRIPVGTVRDWRSRGLLDGCCTRVGKRVRFLRNRLVQHVFSRGLRPDERR
;
A
#
# COMPACT_ATOMS: atom_id res chain seq x y z
N MET A 1 -16.70 6.32 1.51
CA MET A 1 -15.88 6.52 0.30
C MET A 1 -16.32 5.48 -0.72
N ALA A 2 -16.81 5.92 -1.88
CA ALA A 2 -17.31 5.03 -2.93
C ALA A 2 -16.13 4.25 -3.52
N ASN A 3 -16.26 2.92 -3.57
CA ASN A 3 -15.33 2.07 -4.28
C ASN A 3 -15.73 2.12 -5.76
N ASP A 4 -14.96 2.82 -6.60
CA ASP A 4 -15.27 2.86 -8.02
C ASP A 4 -14.87 1.50 -8.64
N PRO A 5 -15.83 0.71 -9.12
CA PRO A 5 -15.55 -0.63 -9.64
C PRO A 5 -14.60 -0.63 -10.85
N ASN A 6 -14.38 0.53 -11.48
CA ASN A 6 -13.48 0.68 -12.63
C ASN A 6 -12.00 0.86 -12.27
N LEU A 7 -11.64 1.01 -11.00
CA LEU A 7 -10.25 1.25 -10.53
C LEU A 7 -9.53 -0.03 -10.05
N ARG A 8 -9.94 -1.20 -10.56
CA ARG A 8 -9.32 -2.49 -10.18
C ARG A 8 -7.99 -2.71 -10.90
N LEU A 9 -6.90 -2.31 -10.24
CA LEU A 9 -5.54 -2.61 -10.67
C LEU A 9 -5.22 -4.09 -10.48
N SER A 10 -4.79 -4.76 -11.56
CA SER A 10 -4.23 -6.12 -11.53
C SER A 10 -2.77 -6.14 -11.06
N ASP A 11 -2.29 -7.30 -10.59
CA ASP A 11 -0.88 -7.47 -10.19
C ASP A 11 0.10 -7.11 -11.32
N ARG A 12 -0.27 -7.44 -12.56
CA ARG A 12 0.56 -7.18 -13.73
C ARG A 12 0.66 -5.68 -14.03
N GLU A 13 -0.45 -4.94 -13.93
CA GLU A 13 -0.45 -3.48 -14.15
C GLU A 13 0.37 -2.77 -13.09
N VAL A 14 0.21 -3.15 -11.82
CA VAL A 14 1.02 -2.57 -10.75
C VAL A 14 2.49 -2.91 -10.94
N ALA A 15 2.82 -4.14 -11.33
CA ALA A 15 4.21 -4.50 -11.64
C ALA A 15 4.78 -3.71 -12.82
N SER A 16 4.00 -3.48 -13.89
CA SER A 16 4.47 -2.72 -15.05
C SER A 16 4.71 -1.24 -14.74
N MET A 17 3.94 -0.64 -13.81
CA MET A 17 4.14 0.74 -13.36
C MET A 17 5.53 0.98 -12.75
N PHE A 18 6.14 -0.06 -12.20
CA PHE A 18 7.46 0.02 -11.56
C PHE A 18 8.52 -0.83 -12.26
N ALA A 19 8.30 -1.18 -13.53
CA ALA A 19 9.27 -1.95 -14.32
C ALA A 19 10.48 -1.11 -14.76
N ALA A 20 10.36 0.22 -14.73
CA ALA A 20 11.47 1.13 -14.98
C ALA A 20 12.45 1.14 -13.79
N ASP A 21 13.74 1.03 -14.08
CA ASP A 21 14.83 0.93 -13.08
C ASP A 21 14.82 2.09 -12.06
N THR A 22 14.50 3.31 -12.52
CA THR A 22 14.47 4.51 -11.67
C THR A 22 13.39 4.47 -10.60
N ASP A 23 12.20 3.96 -10.91
CA ASP A 23 11.09 3.90 -9.96
C ASP A 23 11.23 2.71 -9.01
N ALA A 24 11.84 1.62 -9.47
CA ALA A 24 12.14 0.46 -8.64
C ALA A 24 13.17 0.77 -7.53
N GLN A 25 14.12 1.67 -7.81
CA GLN A 25 15.11 2.09 -6.81
C GLN A 25 14.51 3.03 -5.76
N ARG A 26 13.60 3.93 -6.16
CA ARG A 26 12.92 4.86 -5.24
C ARG A 26 11.81 4.18 -4.43
N TYR A 27 11.09 3.22 -5.04
CA TYR A 27 10.00 2.49 -4.42
C TYR A 27 10.27 0.98 -4.53
N PRO A 28 11.12 0.41 -3.65
CA PRO A 28 11.44 -1.01 -3.68
C PRO A 28 10.19 -1.88 -3.43
N PRO A 29 10.24 -3.20 -3.72
CA PRO A 29 9.11 -4.10 -3.48
C PRO A 29 8.62 -4.12 -2.02
N ILE A 30 9.52 -3.86 -1.07
CA ILE A 30 9.24 -3.76 0.36
C ILE A 30 9.48 -2.32 0.79
N LEU A 31 8.42 -1.62 1.18
CA LEU A 31 8.47 -0.22 1.57
C LEU A 31 8.52 -0.05 3.09
N THR A 32 9.20 1.00 3.52
CA THR A 32 9.05 1.61 4.83
C THR A 32 7.75 2.41 4.91
N LEU A 33 7.41 2.90 6.11
CA LEU A 33 6.26 3.75 6.32
C LEU A 33 6.36 5.08 5.54
N GLU A 34 7.55 5.66 5.50
CA GLU A 34 7.81 6.94 4.81
C GLU A 34 7.76 6.76 3.29
N GLU A 35 8.36 5.69 2.77
CA GLU A 35 8.28 5.33 1.35
C GLU A 35 6.83 5.01 0.92
N ALA A 36 6.05 4.33 1.77
CA ALA A 36 4.63 4.09 1.52
C ALA A 36 3.83 5.40 1.44
N ALA A 37 4.13 6.36 2.33
CA ALA A 37 3.49 7.67 2.33
C ALA A 37 3.88 8.51 1.10
N ASP A 38 5.17 8.53 0.74
CA ASP A 38 5.66 9.21 -0.48
C ASP A 38 5.05 8.59 -1.74
N LEU A 39 5.00 7.26 -1.82
CA LEU A 39 4.39 6.55 -2.94
C LEU A 39 2.92 6.91 -3.13
N LEU A 40 2.16 6.96 -2.04
CA LEU A 40 0.74 7.30 -2.06
C LEU A 40 0.48 8.82 -2.11
N ARG A 41 1.53 9.64 -2.06
CA ARG A 41 1.47 11.11 -2.02
C ARG A 41 0.56 11.64 -0.90
N ILE A 42 0.65 11.04 0.29
CA ILE A 42 -0.13 11.42 1.48
C ILE A 42 0.78 11.63 2.69
N PRO A 43 0.31 12.36 3.73
CA PRO A 43 1.06 12.51 4.96
C PRO A 43 1.34 11.16 5.64
N VAL A 44 2.54 11.01 6.22
CA VAL A 44 2.92 9.83 7.02
C VAL A 44 1.92 9.58 8.16
N GLY A 45 1.39 10.65 8.76
CA GLY A 45 0.35 10.58 9.80
C GLY A 45 -0.91 9.85 9.34
N THR A 46 -1.32 10.03 8.08
CA THR A 46 -2.48 9.36 7.49
C THR A 46 -2.24 7.86 7.37
N VAL A 47 -1.06 7.44 6.91
CA VAL A 47 -0.70 6.01 6.85
C VAL A 47 -0.64 5.39 8.26
N ARG A 48 -0.16 6.15 9.26
CA ARG A 48 -0.17 5.71 10.66
C ARG A 48 -1.59 5.53 11.19
N ASP A 49 -2.51 6.46 10.91
CA ASP A 49 -3.92 6.36 11.28
C ASP A 49 -4.60 5.15 10.64
N TRP A 50 -4.41 4.95 9.34
CA TRP A 50 -4.99 3.79 8.66
C TRP A 50 -4.50 2.48 9.25
N ARG A 51 -3.20 2.42 9.59
CA ARG A 51 -2.63 1.25 10.25
C ARG A 51 -3.17 1.04 11.66
N SER A 52 -3.28 2.09 12.48
CA SER A 52 -3.80 1.94 13.86
C SER A 52 -5.25 1.47 13.86
N ARG A 53 -5.99 1.78 12.79
CA ARG A 53 -7.37 1.35 12.55
C ARG A 53 -7.51 0.00 11.84
N GLY A 54 -6.40 -0.70 11.55
CA GLY A 54 -6.42 -2.00 10.86
C GLY A 54 -6.80 -1.94 9.37
N LEU A 55 -6.85 -0.75 8.76
CA LEU A 55 -7.28 -0.57 7.37
C LEU A 55 -6.24 -1.05 6.34
N LEU A 56 -5.01 -1.30 6.79
CA LEU A 56 -3.88 -1.76 5.98
C LEU A 56 -3.49 -3.22 6.28
N ASP A 57 -4.35 -3.95 6.99
CA ASP A 57 -4.16 -5.36 7.24
C ASP A 57 -4.16 -6.13 5.90
N GLY A 58 -3.23 -7.07 5.75
CA GLY A 58 -3.01 -7.82 4.51
C GLY A 58 -2.03 -7.21 3.50
N CYS A 59 -1.69 -5.91 3.62
CA CYS A 59 -0.64 -5.28 2.79
C CYS A 59 0.62 -4.87 3.58
N CYS A 60 0.60 -4.99 4.91
CA CYS A 60 1.74 -4.68 5.77
C CYS A 60 2.02 -5.78 6.80
N THR A 61 3.24 -5.81 7.31
CA THR A 61 3.67 -6.71 8.39
C THR A 61 4.67 -6.03 9.31
N ARG A 62 4.75 -6.49 10.56
CA ARG A 62 5.74 -6.01 11.53
C ARG A 62 7.00 -6.88 11.44
N VAL A 63 8.14 -6.24 11.25
CA VAL A 63 9.48 -6.85 11.27
C VAL A 63 10.28 -6.19 12.38
N GLY A 64 10.39 -6.88 13.53
CA GLY A 64 10.94 -6.31 14.76
C GLY A 64 10.12 -5.10 15.24
N LYS A 65 10.80 -3.96 15.45
CA LYS A 65 10.14 -2.69 15.86
C LYS A 65 9.57 -1.88 14.68
N ARG A 66 9.81 -2.31 13.44
CA ARG A 66 9.46 -1.56 12.22
C ARG A 66 8.32 -2.22 11.47
N VAL A 67 7.56 -1.41 10.74
CA VAL A 67 6.51 -1.88 9.83
C VAL A 67 7.06 -1.87 8.42
N ARG A 68 6.68 -2.87 7.65
CA ARG A 68 7.03 -3.01 6.23
C ARG A 68 5.78 -3.26 5.41
N PHE A 69 5.73 -2.66 4.23
CA PHE A 69 4.60 -2.76 3.31
C PHE A 69 5.05 -3.46 2.05
N LEU A 70 4.20 -4.35 1.53
CA LEU A 70 4.40 -4.89 0.18
C LEU A 70 3.86 -3.87 -0.82
N ARG A 71 4.73 -3.26 -1.63
CA ARG A 71 4.39 -2.17 -2.55
C ARG A 71 3.16 -2.47 -3.39
N ASN A 72 3.17 -3.61 -4.09
CA ASN A 72 2.10 -3.95 -5.01
C ASN A 72 0.77 -4.19 -4.28
N ARG A 73 0.81 -4.87 -3.12
CA ARG A 73 -0.40 -5.10 -2.31
C ARG A 73 -0.92 -3.79 -1.73
N LEU A 74 -0.05 -2.87 -1.31
CA LEU A 74 -0.46 -1.57 -0.78
C LEU A 74 -1.23 -0.78 -1.85
N VAL A 75 -0.68 -0.69 -3.07
CA VAL A 75 -1.32 -0.01 -4.19
C VAL A 75 -2.68 -0.65 -4.50
N GLN A 76 -2.74 -1.97 -4.67
CA GLN A 76 -4.02 -2.65 -4.91
C GLN A 76 -5.02 -2.50 -3.78
N HIS A 77 -4.56 -2.53 -2.53
CA HIS A 77 -5.45 -2.45 -1.38
C HIS A 77 -6.10 -1.07 -1.30
N VAL A 78 -5.30 -0.02 -1.49
CA VAL A 78 -5.78 1.37 -1.48
C VAL A 78 -6.69 1.67 -2.67
N PHE A 79 -6.31 1.26 -3.88
CA PHE A 79 -7.02 1.66 -5.11
C PHE A 79 -8.10 0.68 -5.57
N SER A 80 -7.94 -0.64 -5.36
CA SER A 80 -8.87 -1.66 -5.87
C SER A 80 -9.86 -2.19 -4.82
N ARG A 81 -9.42 -2.34 -3.57
CA ARG A 81 -10.23 -2.93 -2.47
C ARG A 81 -10.87 -1.86 -1.58
N GLY A 82 -10.23 -0.71 -1.50
CA GLY A 82 -10.57 0.36 -0.57
C GLY A 82 -10.08 0.08 0.85
N LEU A 83 -9.97 1.14 1.64
CA LEU A 83 -9.54 1.07 3.04
C LEU A 83 -10.67 0.50 3.91
N ARG A 84 -10.65 -0.82 4.10
CA ARG A 84 -11.59 -1.53 4.97
C ARG A 84 -10.79 -2.26 6.05
N PRO A 85 -11.26 -2.25 7.30
CA PRO A 85 -10.70 -3.15 8.30
C PRO A 85 -10.96 -4.58 7.86
N ASP A 86 -9.96 -5.46 7.98
CA ASP A 86 -10.13 -6.87 7.61
C ASP A 86 -11.15 -7.49 8.59
N GLU A 87 -12.33 -7.85 8.08
CA GLU A 87 -13.42 -8.47 8.86
C GLU A 87 -13.14 -9.95 9.17
N ARG A 88 -11.97 -10.50 8.80
CA ARG A 88 -11.58 -11.87 9.18
C ARG A 88 -11.01 -11.88 10.61
N ARG A 89 -11.89 -11.91 11.60
CA ARG A 89 -11.55 -12.36 12.94
C ARG A 89 -12.62 -13.24 13.55
#